data_AF-A0A9D8VW64-F1
#
_entry.id   AF-A0A9D8VW64-F1
#
_cell.length_a   1.000
_cell.length_b   1.000
_cell.length_c   1.000
_cell.angle_alpha   90.00
_cell.angle_beta   90.00
_cell.angle_gamma   90.00
#
_symmetry.space_group_name_H-M   'P 1'
#
loop_
_entity.id
_entity.type
_entity.pdbx_description
1 polymer ?
#
loop_
_entity_poly.entity_id
_entity_poly.type
_entity_poly.pdbx_seq_one_letter_code
_entity_poly.pdbx_strand_id
1 'polypeptide(L)' 'MDEDKAMTAGAGHVIGQDISLMSVDELEAAIAGLREEIARLEAEIGARAASRTAADAVFQK' A
#
# COMPACT_ATOMS: atom_id res chain seq x y z
N MET A 1 5.42 11.54 28.95
CA MET A 1 4.22 11.27 28.15
C MET A 1 4.69 11.08 26.73
N ASP A 2 5.58 10.11 26.54
CA ASP A 2 5.26 8.68 26.42
C ASP A 2 4.75 8.43 25.00
N GLU A 3 5.29 7.58 24.17
CA GLU A 3 6.49 6.74 24.14
C GLU A 3 6.77 6.67 22.63
N ASP A 4 8.02 6.40 22.24
CA ASP A 4 8.35 5.93 20.90
C ASP A 4 7.29 4.93 20.44
N LYS A 5 6.41 5.38 19.52
CA LYS A 5 5.47 4.49 18.84
C LYS A 5 6.32 3.67 17.91
N ALA A 6 6.99 2.67 18.49
CA ALA A 6 7.53 1.53 17.79
C ALA A 6 6.36 1.01 16.97
N MET A 7 6.31 1.44 15.71
CA MET A 7 5.55 0.77 14.69
C MET A 7 6.11 -0.63 14.68
N THR A 8 5.47 -1.50 15.45
CA THR A 8 5.49 -2.92 15.19
C THR A 8 4.87 -3.06 13.81
N ALA A 9 5.68 -2.85 12.77
CA ALA A 9 5.41 -3.34 11.44
C ALA A 9 5.46 -4.86 11.58
N GLY A 10 4.39 -5.40 12.17
CA GLY A 10 4.13 -6.83 12.24
C GLY A 10 4.21 -7.31 10.81
N ALA A 11 4.99 -8.37 10.62
CA ALA A 11 5.27 -8.97 9.32
C ALA A 11 4.02 -8.94 8.43
N GLY A 12 4.00 -7.98 7.49
CA GLY A 12 2.88 -7.81 6.58
C GLY A 12 2.73 -9.06 5.74
N HIS A 13 1.52 -9.29 5.22
CA HIS A 13 1.28 -10.37 4.28
C HIS A 13 2.30 -10.29 3.12
N VAL A 14 3.06 -11.38 2.91
CA VAL A 14 4.04 -11.50 1.83
C VAL A 14 3.36 -12.04 0.57
N ILE A 15 3.49 -11.32 -0.53
CA ILE A 15 2.94 -11.74 -1.83
C ILE A 15 3.57 -13.07 -2.24
N GLY A 16 2.72 -14.07 -2.52
CA GLY A 16 3.16 -15.40 -2.94
C GLY A 16 3.56 -16.34 -1.80
N GLN A 17 3.27 -15.98 -0.55
CA GLN A 17 3.40 -16.94 0.56
C GLN A 17 2.42 -18.10 0.41
N ASP A 18 2.79 -19.27 0.95
CA ASP A 18 1.88 -20.42 0.99
C ASP A 18 0.67 -20.12 1.88
N ILE A 19 -0.52 -20.31 1.32
CA ILE A 19 -1.79 -20.05 1.98
C ILE A 19 -2.52 -21.34 2.37
N SER A 20 -1.93 -22.51 2.09
CA SER A 20 -2.57 -23.82 2.23
C SER A 20 -3.02 -24.13 3.66
N LEU A 21 -2.39 -23.51 4.67
CA LEU A 21 -2.69 -23.70 6.09
C LEU A 21 -3.38 -22.49 6.73
N MET A 22 -3.70 -21.45 5.96
CA MET A 22 -4.38 -20.26 6.48
C MET A 22 -5.88 -20.53 6.69
N SER A 23 -6.42 -20.05 7.80
CA SER A 23 -7.86 -20.01 8.05
C SER A 23 -8.55 -18.95 7.18
N VAL A 24 -9.89 -19.02 7.10
CA VAL A 24 -10.70 -18.04 6.37
C VAL A 24 -10.50 -16.63 6.92
N ASP A 25 -10.52 -16.46 8.24
CA ASP A 25 -10.33 -15.15 8.89
C ASP A 25 -8.94 -14.56 8.58
N GLU A 26 -7.90 -15.40 8.54
CA GLU A 26 -6.54 -14.97 8.17
C GLU A 26 -6.46 -14.54 6.70
N LEU A 27 -7.16 -15.25 5.80
CA LEU A 27 -7.25 -14.86 4.39
C LEU A 27 -8.00 -13.54 4.23
N GLU A 28 -9.09 -13.34 4.96
CA GLU A 28 -9.85 -12.08 4.95
C GLU A 28 -9.01 -10.90 5.46
N ALA A 29 -8.28 -11.09 6.56
CA ALA A 29 -7.37 -10.08 7.10
C ALA A 29 -6.24 -9.73 6.11
N ALA A 30 -5.67 -10.75 5.44
CA ALA A 30 -4.67 -10.54 4.40
C ALA A 30 -5.23 -9.75 3.20
N ILE A 31 -6.43 -10.11 2.72
CA ILE A 31 -7.10 -9.40 1.62
C ILE A 31 -7.36 -7.94 2.00
N ALA A 32 -7.82 -7.67 3.23
CA ALA A 32 -8.06 -6.32 3.70
C ALA A 32 -6.78 -5.47 3.64
N GLY A 33 -5.66 -5.96 4.19
CA GLY A 33 -4.38 -5.26 4.15
C GLY A 33 -3.85 -5.03 2.73
N LEU A 34 -3.99 -6.01 1.83
CA LEU A 34 -3.59 -5.86 0.43
C LEU A 34 -4.44 -4.81 -0.31
N ARG A 35 -5.74 -4.71 -0.02
CA ARG A 35 -6.61 -3.69 -0.63
C ARG A 35 -6.26 -2.28 -0.17
N GLU A 36 -5.94 -2.10 1.10
CA GLU A 36 -5.43 -0.82 1.61
C GLU A 36 -4.12 -0.43 0.94
N GLU A 37 -3.22 -1.40 0.75
CA GLU A 37 -1.96 -1.19 0.05
C GLU A 37 -2.17 -0.80 -1.41
N ILE A 38 -3.07 -1.47 -2.13
CA ILE A 38 -3.44 -1.11 -3.51
C ILE A 38 -3.96 0.33 -3.56
N ALA A 39 -4.89 0.70 -2.68
CA ALA A 39 -5.45 2.06 -2.65
C ALA A 39 -4.36 3.12 -2.39
N ARG A 40 -3.40 2.84 -1.51
CA ARG A 40 -2.25 3.73 -1.27
C ARG A 40 -1.40 3.90 -2.54
N LEU A 41 -1.09 2.81 -3.23
CA LEU A 41 -0.31 2.84 -4.46
C LEU A 41 -1.05 3.57 -5.58
N GLU A 42 -2.35 3.35 -5.74
CA GLU A 42 -3.19 4.06 -6.72
C GLU A 42 -3.24 5.57 -6.44
N ALA A 43 -3.37 5.97 -5.18
CA ALA A 43 -3.34 7.38 -4.79
C ALA A 43 -2.00 8.04 -5.13
N GLU A 44 -0.89 7.35 -4.85
CA GLU A 44 0.46 7.83 -5.15
C GLU A 44 0.72 7.91 -6.66
N ILE A 45 0.22 6.93 -7.44
CA ILE A 45 0.23 6.97 -8.91
C ILE A 45 -0.54 8.20 -9.39
N GLY A 46 -1.74 8.45 -8.86
CA GLY A 46 -2.56 9.62 -9.20
C GLY A 46 -1.83 10.92 -8.93
N ALA A 47 -1.22 11.06 -7.75
CA ALA A 47 -0.42 12.24 -7.39
C ALA A 47 0.77 12.45 -8.33
N ARG A 48 1.49 11.38 -8.68
CA ARG A 48 2.64 11.44 -9.59
C ARG A 48 2.25 11.66 -11.04
N ALA A 49 1.13 11.11 -11.49
CA ALA A 49 0.60 11.34 -12.83
C ALA A 49 0.17 12.80 -13.00
N ALA A 50 -0.53 13.37 -12.01
CA ALA A 50 -0.88 14.79 -11.99
C ALA A 50 0.37 15.68 -12.01
N SER A 51 1.42 15.32 -11.24
CA SER A 51 2.72 15.99 -11.26
C SER A 51 3.41 15.91 -12.63
N ARG A 52 3.39 14.74 -13.29
CA ARG A 52 3.97 14.57 -14.63
C ARG A 52 3.23 15.38 -15.69
N THR A 53 1.90 15.37 -15.68
CA THR A 53 1.09 16.20 -16.59
C THR A 53 1.32 17.70 -16.37
N ALA A 54 1.48 18.13 -15.12
CA ALA A 54 1.83 19.52 -14.80
C ALA A 54 3.24 19.89 -15.30
N ALA A 55 4.21 18.97 -15.23
CA ALA A 55 5.55 19.18 -15.75
C ALA A 55 5.57 19.23 -17.29
N ASP A 56 4.94 18.28 -17.97
CA ASP A 56 4.83 18.27 -19.45
C ASP A 56 4.18 19.56 -20.00
N ALA A 57 3.20 20.13 -19.29
CA ALA A 57 2.56 21.39 -19.66
C ALA A 57 3.48 22.62 -19.53
N VAL A 58 4.50 22.56 -18.67
CA VAL A 58 5.49 23.63 -18.47
C VAL A 58 6.63 23.55 -19.49
N PHE A 59 6.97 22.35 -19.98
CA PHE A 59 8.05 22.12 -20.95
C PHE A 59 7.64 22.22 -22.43
N GLN A 60 6.34 22.33 -22.75
CA GLN A 60 5.81 22.53 -24.11
C GLN A 60 5.53 24.01 -24.45
N LYS A 61 6.47 24.91 -24.12
CA LYS A 61 6.39 26.34 -24.49
C LYS A 61 7.61 26.79 -25.27
#